data_AF-A0A941PZH0-F1
#
_entry.id   AF-A0A941PZH0-F1
#
_cell.length_a   1.000
_cell.length_b   1.000
_cell.length_c   1.000
_cell.angle_alpha   90.00
_cell.angle_beta   90.00
_cell.angle_gamma   90.00
#
_symmetry.space_group_name_H-M   'P 1'
#
loop_
_entity.id
_entity.type
_entity.pdbx_description
1 polymer ?
#
loop_
_entity_poly.entity_id
_entity_poly.type
_entity_poly.pdbx_seq_one_letter_code
_entity_poly.pdbx_strand_id
1 'polypeptide(L)'
;MFERFDLRKRARAAGLHLLISVAVASLAAGLVFGLWYPGAYRLMSGGRELFLLVTSVDVVLGPLLTFAVFNLKKGWPHLRRDLVVIGALQLAALAYGLHTVYIARPVALMFEVDRFRVVIAADVHEPELPDAPPGLRSLPLDGPRTLSLFMPEGEERTDALFKAIGGLDLGQRPRYWRPYDDAARAQVLAKARPVKILLEHYPQRLAEFSARLGEARLVPERAKFLPVTARGDWVAVLDERGDVAAFIAADGFF
;
A
#
# COMPACT_ATOMS: atom_id res chain seq x y z
N MET A 1 -17.44 19.81 -47.96
CA MET A 1 -17.33 18.34 -48.05
C MET A 1 -16.68 17.84 -46.77
N PHE A 2 -17.47 17.44 -45.77
CA PHE A 2 -16.90 16.84 -44.56
C PHE A 2 -16.15 15.58 -44.98
N GLU A 3 -14.84 15.54 -44.75
CA GLU A 3 -14.07 14.32 -44.96
C GLU A 3 -14.76 13.17 -44.23
N ARG A 4 -15.09 12.09 -44.94
CA ARG A 4 -15.62 10.87 -44.30
C ARG A 4 -14.61 10.41 -43.25
N PHE A 5 -14.93 10.66 -41.99
CA PHE A 5 -14.21 10.15 -40.84
C PHE A 5 -14.21 8.62 -40.91
N ASP A 6 -13.04 8.00 -41.07
CA ASP A 6 -12.92 6.53 -41.06
C ASP A 6 -13.00 6.01 -39.61
N LEU A 7 -14.20 6.11 -39.05
CA LEU A 7 -14.52 5.77 -37.65
C LEU A 7 -14.15 4.31 -37.35
N ARG A 8 -14.34 3.41 -38.32
CA ARG A 8 -14.08 1.98 -38.13
C ARG A 8 -12.60 1.68 -37.93
N LYS A 9 -11.72 2.26 -38.75
CA LYS A 9 -10.27 2.04 -38.58
C LYS A 9 -9.73 2.70 -37.32
N ARG A 10 -10.18 3.91 -36.99
CA ARG A 10 -9.83 4.61 -35.75
C ARG A 10 -10.25 3.82 -34.51
N ALA A 11 -11.49 3.32 -34.50
CA ALA A 11 -12.01 2.48 -33.41
C ALA A 11 -11.21 1.18 -33.25
N ARG A 12 -10.82 0.54 -34.35
CA ARG A 12 -9.95 -0.65 -34.31
C ARG A 12 -8.56 -0.33 -33.73
N ALA A 13 -7.94 0.76 -34.16
CA ALA A 13 -6.64 1.18 -33.64
C ALA A 13 -6.70 1.53 -32.14
N ALA A 14 -7.72 2.28 -31.74
CA ALA A 14 -7.98 2.61 -30.35
C ALA A 14 -8.28 1.36 -29.50
N GLY A 15 -9.05 0.40 -30.03
CA GLY A 15 -9.32 -0.87 -29.37
C GLY A 15 -8.07 -1.73 -29.17
N LEU A 16 -7.18 -1.79 -30.18
CA LEU A 16 -5.89 -2.46 -30.03
C LEU A 16 -5.02 -1.77 -28.98
N HIS A 17 -4.98 -0.44 -28.97
CA HIS A 17 -4.26 0.31 -27.94
C HIS A 17 -4.84 0.00 -26.55
N LEU A 18 -6.16 0.04 -26.40
CA LEU A 18 -6.82 -0.28 -25.14
C LEU A 18 -6.42 -1.67 -24.63
N LEU A 19 -6.36 -2.69 -25.49
CA LEU A 19 -5.90 -4.02 -25.10
C LEU A 19 -4.45 -4.01 -24.60
N ILE A 20 -3.56 -3.26 -25.26
CA ILE A 20 -2.17 -3.10 -24.82
C ILE A 20 -2.12 -2.38 -23.47
N SER A 21 -2.86 -1.27 -23.29
CA SER A 21 -2.91 -0.52 -22.03
C SER A 21 -3.44 -1.37 -20.88
N VAL A 22 -4.50 -2.18 -21.12
CA VAL A 22 -5.05 -3.11 -20.13
C VAL A 22 -4.06 -4.21 -19.78
N ALA A 23 -3.34 -4.76 -20.75
CA ALA A 23 -2.31 -5.77 -20.51
C ALA A 23 -1.18 -5.19 -19.63
N VAL A 24 -0.68 -4.00 -19.96
CA VAL A 24 0.35 -3.31 -19.18
C VAL A 24 -0.14 -2.97 -17.78
N ALA A 25 -1.36 -2.44 -17.65
CA ALA A 25 -1.97 -2.15 -16.35
C ALA A 25 -2.15 -3.42 -15.50
N SER A 26 -2.47 -4.57 -16.12
CA SER A 26 -2.60 -5.85 -15.42
C SER A 26 -1.25 -6.35 -14.88
N LEU A 27 -0.17 -6.20 -15.66
CA LEU A 27 1.19 -6.51 -15.20
C LEU A 27 1.61 -5.60 -14.04
N ALA A 28 1.33 -4.30 -14.14
CA ALA A 28 1.59 -3.35 -13.07
C ALA A 28 0.75 -3.68 -11.82
N ALA A 29 -0.50 -4.09 -11.97
CA ALA A 29 -1.36 -4.53 -10.85
C ALA A 29 -0.77 -5.76 -10.15
N GLY A 30 -0.26 -6.74 -10.91
CA GLY A 30 0.42 -7.92 -10.37
C GLY A 30 1.63 -7.55 -9.50
N LEU A 31 2.47 -6.62 -9.98
CA LEU A 31 3.60 -6.09 -9.22
C LEU A 31 3.15 -5.37 -7.95
N VAL A 32 2.24 -4.40 -8.09
CA VAL A 32 1.81 -3.52 -6.99
C VAL A 32 1.06 -4.32 -5.92
N PHE A 33 0.09 -5.13 -6.29
CA PHE A 33 -0.79 -5.83 -5.34
C PHE A 33 -0.30 -7.20 -4.90
N GLY A 34 0.63 -7.80 -5.65
CA GLY A 34 1.30 -9.04 -5.28
C GLY A 34 2.52 -8.81 -4.41
N LEU A 35 3.34 -7.79 -4.74
CA LEU A 35 4.64 -7.60 -4.11
C LEU A 35 4.68 -6.38 -3.18
N TRP A 36 4.24 -5.20 -3.62
CA TRP A 36 4.41 -3.97 -2.84
C TRP A 36 3.35 -3.78 -1.76
N TYR A 37 2.10 -4.16 -2.04
CA TYR A 37 0.95 -4.01 -1.16
C TYR A 37 0.25 -5.37 -1.01
N PRO A 38 0.82 -6.32 -0.25
CA PRO A 38 0.17 -7.61 -0.04
C PRO A 38 -1.10 -7.46 0.82
N GLY A 39 -2.10 -8.30 0.58
CA GLY A 39 -3.28 -8.44 1.45
C GLY A 39 -4.02 -7.13 1.78
N ALA A 40 -4.21 -6.87 3.08
CA ALA A 40 -4.94 -5.70 3.59
C ALA A 40 -4.20 -4.37 3.35
N TYR A 41 -2.87 -4.40 3.19
CA TYR A 41 -2.07 -3.19 3.05
C TYR A 41 -2.41 -2.37 1.80
N ARG A 42 -3.02 -2.99 0.77
CA ARG A 42 -3.57 -2.28 -0.41
C ARG A 42 -4.55 -1.19 -0.03
N LEU A 43 -5.32 -1.42 1.02
CA LEU A 43 -6.34 -0.49 1.53
C LEU A 43 -5.75 0.38 2.63
N MET A 44 -5.01 -0.21 3.57
CA MET A 44 -4.42 0.49 4.72
C MET A 44 -3.42 1.58 4.32
N SER A 45 -2.74 1.43 3.18
CA SER A 45 -1.80 2.44 2.67
C SER A 45 -2.35 3.26 1.50
N GLY A 46 -3.63 3.09 1.13
CA GLY A 46 -4.24 3.77 -0.01
C GLY A 46 -3.66 3.40 -1.38
N GLY A 47 -2.92 2.29 -1.46
CA GLY A 47 -2.27 1.83 -2.69
C GLY A 47 -3.26 1.51 -3.81
N ARG A 48 -4.46 1.04 -3.47
CA ARG A 48 -5.52 0.78 -4.44
C ARG A 48 -5.99 2.05 -5.13
N GLU A 49 -6.33 3.08 -4.38
CA GLU A 49 -6.84 4.35 -4.92
C GLU A 49 -5.76 5.04 -5.76
N LEU A 50 -4.50 5.03 -5.30
CA LEU A 50 -3.38 5.60 -6.04
C LEU A 50 -3.12 4.83 -7.35
N PHE A 51 -3.13 3.50 -7.31
CA PHE A 51 -2.96 2.67 -8.49
C PHE A 51 -4.07 2.87 -9.53
N LEU A 52 -5.34 2.91 -9.09
CA LEU A 52 -6.48 3.15 -9.98
C LEU A 52 -6.41 4.53 -10.62
N LEU A 53 -6.02 5.56 -9.86
CA LEU A 53 -5.83 6.90 -10.39
C LEU A 53 -4.79 6.89 -11.52
N VAL A 54 -3.60 6.36 -11.25
CA VAL A 54 -2.50 6.31 -12.23
C VAL A 54 -2.88 5.51 -13.48
N THR A 55 -3.42 4.30 -13.32
CA THR A 55 -3.73 3.43 -14.46
C THR A 55 -4.94 3.87 -15.27
N SER A 56 -5.90 4.58 -14.67
CA SER A 56 -7.06 5.11 -15.39
C SER A 56 -6.67 6.09 -16.48
N VAL A 57 -5.63 6.90 -16.24
CA VAL A 57 -5.10 7.86 -17.23
C VAL A 57 -4.65 7.13 -18.48
N ASP A 58 -3.89 6.05 -18.33
CA ASP A 58 -3.31 5.29 -19.44
C ASP A 58 -4.35 4.47 -20.21
N VAL A 59 -5.28 3.85 -19.50
CA VAL A 59 -6.35 3.02 -20.09
C VAL A 59 -7.39 3.87 -20.83
N VAL A 60 -7.56 5.14 -20.45
CA VAL A 60 -8.55 6.04 -21.06
C VAL A 60 -7.92 6.97 -22.09
N LEU A 61 -6.90 7.76 -21.71
CA LEU A 61 -6.37 8.81 -22.59
C LEU A 61 -5.61 8.24 -23.79
N GLY A 62 -4.82 7.19 -23.63
CA GLY A 62 -4.05 6.57 -24.72
C GLY A 62 -4.93 6.14 -25.90
N PRO A 63 -5.97 5.32 -25.66
CA PRO A 63 -6.93 4.92 -26.69
C PRO A 63 -7.71 6.10 -27.29
N LEU A 64 -8.11 7.09 -26.50
CA LEU A 64 -8.82 8.27 -27.00
C LEU A 64 -7.94 9.14 -27.91
N LEU A 65 -6.69 9.39 -27.51
CA LEU A 65 -5.72 10.11 -28.33
C LEU A 65 -5.43 9.35 -29.62
N THR A 66 -5.28 8.02 -29.53
CA THR A 66 -5.10 7.16 -30.71
C THR A 66 -6.29 7.26 -31.66
N PHE A 67 -7.52 7.19 -31.13
CA PHE A 67 -8.73 7.39 -31.92
C PHE A 67 -8.72 8.75 -32.64
N ALA A 68 -8.34 9.82 -31.93
CA ALA A 68 -8.32 11.20 -32.44
C ALA A 68 -7.25 11.43 -33.51
N VAL A 69 -6.03 10.89 -33.35
CA VAL A 69 -4.92 11.15 -34.28
C VAL A 69 -4.86 10.18 -35.45
N PHE A 70 -5.40 8.96 -35.31
CA PHE A 70 -5.22 7.88 -36.30
C PHE A 70 -5.82 8.23 -37.67
N ASN A 71 -4.97 8.57 -38.62
CA ASN A 71 -5.39 8.90 -39.99
C ASN A 71 -4.36 8.40 -41.01
N LEU A 72 -4.71 7.33 -41.74
CA LEU A 72 -3.87 6.76 -42.78
C LEU A 72 -3.61 7.73 -43.95
N LYS A 73 -4.50 8.70 -44.19
CA LYS A 73 -4.33 9.70 -45.26
C LYS A 73 -3.18 10.67 -45.03
N LYS A 74 -2.74 10.84 -43.77
CA LYS A 74 -1.58 11.69 -43.42
C LYS A 74 -0.24 11.07 -43.85
N GLY A 75 -0.25 9.82 -44.31
CA GLY A 75 0.95 9.05 -44.62
C GLY A 75 1.53 8.36 -43.38
N TRP A 76 2.19 7.23 -43.62
CA TRP A 76 2.74 6.37 -42.57
C TRP A 76 3.76 7.06 -41.65
N PRO A 77 4.69 7.91 -42.14
CA PRO A 77 5.67 8.57 -41.28
C PRO A 77 5.02 9.49 -40.21
N HIS A 78 4.02 10.28 -40.60
CA HIS A 78 3.30 11.17 -39.68
C HIS A 78 2.50 10.38 -38.65
N LEU A 79 1.77 9.35 -39.09
CA LEU A 79 0.99 8.50 -38.19
C LEU A 79 1.89 7.78 -37.18
N ARG A 80 3.03 7.23 -37.64
CA ARG A 80 4.00 6.58 -36.76
C ARG A 80 4.55 7.56 -35.72
N ARG A 81 4.92 8.78 -36.12
CA ARG A 81 5.38 9.80 -35.18
C ARG A 81 4.31 10.10 -34.13
N ASP A 82 3.07 10.33 -34.54
CA ASP A 82 1.97 10.65 -33.62
C ASP A 82 1.74 9.51 -32.62
N LEU A 83 1.74 8.24 -33.07
CA LEU A 83 1.61 7.06 -32.20
C LEU A 83 2.80 6.87 -31.26
N VAL A 84 4.03 7.11 -31.72
CA VAL A 84 5.24 7.04 -30.89
C VAL A 84 5.20 8.10 -29.79
N VAL A 85 4.78 9.32 -30.11
CA VAL A 85 4.65 10.39 -29.11
C VAL A 85 3.60 10.02 -28.06
N ILE A 86 2.43 9.51 -28.47
CA ILE A 86 1.40 9.03 -27.54
C ILE A 86 1.96 7.92 -26.64
N GLY A 87 2.60 6.91 -27.24
CA GLY A 87 3.19 5.79 -26.49
C GLY A 87 4.28 6.24 -25.52
N ALA A 88 5.15 7.17 -25.92
CA ALA A 88 6.20 7.71 -25.06
C ALA A 88 5.64 8.49 -23.86
N LEU A 89 4.62 9.35 -24.09
CA LEU A 89 3.94 10.08 -23.03
C LEU A 89 3.24 9.12 -22.05
N GLN A 90 2.59 8.08 -22.57
CA GLN A 90 1.93 7.06 -21.75
C GLN A 90 2.91 6.24 -20.92
N LEU A 91 4.04 5.83 -21.49
CA LEU A 91 5.09 5.14 -20.73
C LEU A 91 5.70 6.04 -19.66
N ALA A 92 5.89 7.33 -19.94
CA ALA A 92 6.38 8.30 -18.96
C ALA A 92 5.37 8.51 -17.82
N ALA A 93 4.08 8.63 -18.13
CA ALA A 93 3.00 8.75 -17.15
C ALA A 93 2.92 7.50 -16.26
N LEU A 94 2.96 6.30 -16.86
CA LEU A 94 2.98 5.04 -16.12
C LEU A 94 4.20 4.94 -15.21
N ALA A 95 5.39 5.26 -15.71
CA ALA A 95 6.63 5.21 -14.93
C ALA A 95 6.58 6.16 -13.74
N TYR A 96 6.11 7.40 -13.95
CA TYR A 96 5.92 8.37 -12.89
C TYR A 96 4.92 7.87 -11.84
N GLY A 97 3.74 7.41 -12.27
CA GLY A 97 2.72 6.94 -11.34
C GLY A 97 3.15 5.67 -10.60
N LEU A 98 3.86 4.75 -11.25
CA LEU A 98 4.43 3.58 -10.59
C LEU A 98 5.52 3.97 -9.59
N HIS A 99 6.31 5.01 -9.86
CA HIS A 99 7.26 5.58 -8.90
C HIS A 99 6.55 6.19 -7.68
N THR A 100 5.45 6.92 -7.87
CA THR A 100 4.62 7.43 -6.76
C THR A 100 4.08 6.28 -5.89
N VAL A 101 3.58 5.21 -6.51
CA VAL A 101 3.13 4.01 -5.81
C VAL A 101 4.31 3.32 -5.09
N TYR A 102 5.49 3.29 -5.69
CA TYR A 102 6.69 2.68 -5.10
C TYR A 102 7.13 3.39 -3.82
N ILE A 103 7.17 4.72 -3.80
CA ILE A 103 7.56 5.49 -2.60
C ILE A 103 6.46 5.48 -1.53
N ALA A 104 5.19 5.32 -1.92
CA ALA A 104 4.07 5.18 -0.98
C ALA A 104 3.86 3.74 -0.48
N ARG A 105 4.73 2.79 -0.82
CA ARG A 105 4.55 1.38 -0.45
C ARG A 105 4.71 1.17 1.06
N PRO A 106 3.92 0.29 1.68
CA PRO A 106 4.12 -0.13 3.07
C PRO A 106 5.45 -0.86 3.21
N VAL A 107 6.26 -0.48 4.20
CA VAL A 107 7.57 -1.08 4.47
C VAL A 107 7.63 -1.72 5.85
N ALA A 108 6.83 -1.25 6.81
CA ALA A 108 6.76 -1.85 8.12
C ALA A 108 5.35 -1.81 8.72
N LEU A 109 5.02 -2.83 9.49
CA LEU A 109 3.96 -2.81 10.49
C LEU A 109 4.64 -2.71 11.85
N MET A 110 4.70 -1.49 12.38
CA MET A 110 5.44 -1.17 13.59
C MET A 110 4.56 -1.31 14.82
N PHE A 111 4.99 -2.08 15.82
CA PHE A 111 4.38 -2.02 17.14
C PHE A 111 4.89 -0.81 17.93
N GLU A 112 3.99 0.13 18.22
CA GLU A 112 4.25 1.37 18.95
C GLU A 112 3.46 1.38 20.26
N VAL A 113 4.11 1.04 21.38
CA VAL A 113 3.56 1.07 22.76
C VAL A 113 2.34 0.19 23.01
N ASP A 114 1.23 0.46 22.33
CA ASP A 114 -0.11 -0.07 22.51
C ASP A 114 -0.90 -0.23 21.20
N ARG A 115 -0.29 0.01 20.05
CA ARG A 115 -0.93 -0.11 18.73
C ARG A 115 0.06 -0.57 17.67
N PHE A 116 -0.46 -1.00 16.52
CA PHE A 116 0.36 -1.08 15.33
C PHE A 116 0.25 0.19 14.51
N ARG A 117 1.30 0.52 13.75
CA ARG A 117 1.29 1.58 12.74
C ARG A 117 1.82 1.02 11.43
N VAL A 118 1.15 1.33 10.34
CA VAL A 118 1.71 1.08 9.00
C VAL A 118 2.63 2.23 8.64
N VAL A 119 3.91 1.94 8.42
CA VAL A 119 4.92 2.90 7.97
C VAL A 119 5.15 2.68 6.47
N ILE A 120 5.08 3.75 5.68
CA ILE A 120 5.35 3.73 4.24
C ILE A 120 6.78 4.20 3.95
N ALA A 121 7.33 3.83 2.79
CA ALA A 121 8.73 4.12 2.45
C ALA A 121 9.04 5.64 2.49
N ALA A 122 8.14 6.48 1.96
CA ALA A 122 8.31 7.93 1.92
C ALA A 122 8.36 8.60 3.31
N ASP A 123 7.82 7.94 4.33
CA ASP A 123 7.81 8.47 5.70
C ASP A 123 9.07 8.08 6.49
N VAL A 124 9.88 7.15 5.98
CA VAL A 124 11.08 6.70 6.68
C VAL A 124 12.17 7.77 6.60
N HIS A 125 12.76 8.11 7.75
CA HIS A 125 13.91 8.99 7.81
C HIS A 125 15.19 8.25 7.36
N GLU A 126 15.41 8.23 6.04
CA GLU A 126 16.51 7.51 5.39
C GLU A 126 17.92 7.80 5.96
N PRO A 127 18.27 9.02 6.43
CA PRO A 127 19.59 9.27 7.02
C PRO A 127 19.91 8.39 8.23
N GLU A 128 18.89 7.89 8.93
CA GLU A 128 19.05 6.99 10.09
C GLU A 128 18.99 5.50 9.71
N LEU A 129 18.74 5.16 8.44
CA LEU A 129 18.69 3.77 7.98
C LEU A 129 19.98 2.97 8.25
N PRO A 130 21.19 3.55 8.12
CA PRO A 130 22.43 2.87 8.51
C PRO A 130 22.53 2.55 10.01
N ASP A 131 21.85 3.32 10.86
CA ASP A 131 21.82 3.13 12.32
C ASP A 131 20.88 1.99 12.75
N ALA A 132 20.06 1.46 11.82
CA ALA A 132 19.18 0.34 12.10
C ALA A 132 19.97 -0.95 12.39
N PRO A 133 19.37 -1.91 13.12
CA PRO A 133 19.96 -3.22 13.31
C PRO A 133 20.30 -3.93 11.99
N PRO A 134 21.28 -4.84 11.97
CA PRO A 134 21.58 -5.67 10.80
C PRO A 134 20.32 -6.35 10.26
N GLY A 135 20.12 -6.29 8.93
CA GLY A 135 18.92 -6.80 8.27
C GLY A 135 17.75 -5.80 8.16
N LEU A 136 17.81 -4.67 8.86
CA LEU A 136 16.81 -3.58 8.79
C LEU A 136 17.36 -2.28 8.19
N ARG A 137 18.59 -2.32 7.65
CA ARG A 137 19.28 -1.17 7.02
C ARG A 137 18.87 -0.91 5.58
N SER A 138 17.84 -1.62 5.10
CA SER A 138 17.23 -1.41 3.79
C SER A 138 15.73 -1.60 3.90
N LEU A 139 14.99 -0.90 3.06
CA LEU A 139 13.55 -1.02 3.01
C LEU A 139 13.16 -2.24 2.18
N PRO A 140 12.22 -3.09 2.63
CA PRO A 140 11.77 -4.22 1.86
C PRO A 140 11.11 -3.77 0.54
N LEU A 141 11.24 -4.63 -0.46
CA LEU A 141 10.63 -4.47 -1.78
C LEU A 141 9.45 -5.42 -1.97
N ASP A 142 9.29 -6.41 -1.09
CA ASP A 142 8.34 -7.52 -1.12
C ASP A 142 7.26 -7.41 -0.04
N GLY A 143 6.97 -6.18 0.38
CA GLY A 143 5.93 -5.86 1.36
C GLY A 143 6.47 -5.63 2.78
N PRO A 144 5.58 -5.25 3.70
CA PRO A 144 6.00 -4.75 5.00
C PRO A 144 6.54 -5.85 5.92
N ARG A 145 7.54 -5.50 6.73
CA ARG A 145 8.00 -6.34 7.84
C ARG A 145 7.27 -5.94 9.14
N THR A 146 6.85 -6.92 9.92
CA THR A 146 6.40 -6.64 11.30
C THR A 146 7.63 -6.35 12.15
N LEU A 147 7.64 -5.19 12.80
CA LEU A 147 8.77 -4.69 13.59
C LEU A 147 8.27 -4.17 14.94
N SER A 148 9.19 -3.99 15.88
CA SER A 148 8.95 -3.34 17.16
C SER A 148 9.88 -2.13 17.33
N LEU A 149 9.62 -1.34 18.38
CA LEU A 149 10.44 -0.18 18.72
C LEU A 149 11.26 -0.40 19.98
N PHE A 150 12.47 0.13 19.97
CA PHE A 150 13.19 0.50 21.17
C PHE A 150 12.68 1.86 21.65
N MET A 151 12.22 1.92 22.90
CA MET A 151 11.80 3.18 23.52
C MET A 151 13.03 3.93 24.02
N PRO A 152 13.31 5.14 23.50
CA PRO A 152 14.42 5.93 24.00
C PRO A 152 14.13 6.43 25.43
N GLU A 153 15.20 6.60 26.20
CA GLU A 153 15.17 7.08 27.58
C GLU A 153 15.99 8.38 27.74
N GLY A 154 15.80 9.07 28.87
CA GLY A 154 16.58 10.27 29.21
C GLY A 154 16.52 11.37 28.15
N GLU A 155 17.68 11.92 27.78
CA GLU A 155 17.80 12.98 26.77
C GLU A 155 17.34 12.54 25.38
N GLU A 156 17.55 11.27 25.02
CA GLU A 156 17.14 10.74 23.72
C GLU A 156 15.61 10.71 23.60
N ARG A 157 14.91 10.43 24.71
CA ARG A 157 13.45 10.53 24.76
C ARG A 157 13.00 11.95 24.49
N THR A 158 13.67 12.94 25.08
CA THR A 158 13.36 14.36 24.88
C THR A 158 13.59 14.79 23.43
N ASP A 159 14.71 14.42 22.80
CA ASP A 159 14.96 14.64 21.36
C ASP A 159 13.88 14.01 20.49
N ALA A 160 13.53 12.74 20.77
CA ALA A 160 12.51 12.02 20.02
C ALA A 160 11.13 12.70 20.13
N LEU A 161 10.75 13.19 21.32
CA LEU A 161 9.51 13.93 21.51
C LEU A 161 9.51 15.25 20.72
N PHE A 162 10.60 16.01 20.73
CA PHE A 162 10.71 17.24 19.93
C PHE A 162 10.59 16.96 18.42
N LYS A 163 11.22 15.88 17.93
CA LYS A 163 11.09 15.46 16.53
C LYS A 163 9.69 14.97 16.17
N ALA A 164 9.02 14.26 17.07
CA ALA A 164 7.64 13.84 16.88
C ALA A 164 6.68 15.03 16.75
N ILE A 165 6.89 16.11 17.52
CA ILE A 165 6.15 17.38 17.36
C ILE A 165 6.38 17.98 15.96
N GLY A 166 7.58 17.83 15.42
CA GLY A 166 7.92 18.20 14.04
C GLY A 166 7.38 17.25 12.97
N GLY A 167 6.62 16.22 13.35
CA GLY A 167 6.02 15.24 12.44
C GLY A 167 6.88 14.01 12.15
N LEU A 168 8.01 13.84 12.85
CA LEU A 168 8.88 12.66 12.72
C LEU A 168 8.71 11.73 13.94
N ASP A 169 7.76 10.80 13.82
CA ASP A 169 7.41 9.81 14.85
C ASP A 169 8.52 8.76 15.03
N LEU A 170 8.52 8.05 16.18
CA LEU A 170 9.49 6.99 16.47
C LEU A 170 9.47 5.86 15.41
N GLY A 171 8.28 5.46 14.94
CA GLY A 171 8.13 4.43 13.90
C GLY A 171 8.81 4.77 12.57
N GLN A 172 9.00 6.06 12.29
CA GLN A 172 9.62 6.56 11.07
C GLN A 172 11.15 6.63 11.16
N ARG A 173 11.73 6.36 12.33
CA ARG A 173 13.16 6.52 12.64
C ARG A 173 13.87 5.17 12.78
N PRO A 174 14.63 4.71 11.77
CA PRO A 174 15.19 3.36 11.74
C PRO A 174 16.14 2.99 12.89
N ARG A 175 16.79 3.97 13.53
CA ARG A 175 17.62 3.72 14.73
C ARG A 175 16.85 3.07 15.89
N TYR A 176 15.54 3.34 15.97
CA TYR A 176 14.66 2.77 16.99
C TYR A 176 14.05 1.44 16.57
N TRP A 177 14.21 1.03 15.31
CA TRP A 177 13.63 -0.22 14.84
C TRP A 177 14.29 -1.40 15.54
N ARG A 178 13.48 -2.38 15.87
CA ARG A 178 13.89 -3.67 16.41
C ARG A 178 13.16 -4.79 15.69
N PRO A 179 13.80 -5.96 15.53
CA PRO A 179 13.11 -7.15 15.06
C PRO A 179 11.86 -7.43 15.91
N TYR A 180 10.84 -7.99 15.29
CA TYR A 180 9.70 -8.51 16.03
C TYR A 180 10.06 -9.89 16.58
N ASP A 181 10.65 -9.93 17.76
CA ASP A 181 11.11 -11.14 18.47
C ASP A 181 10.14 -11.57 19.59
N ASP A 182 10.54 -12.53 20.42
CA ASP A 182 9.69 -13.05 21.51
C ASP A 182 9.42 -11.98 22.58
N ALA A 183 10.36 -11.06 22.83
CA ALA A 183 10.16 -9.96 23.76
C ALA A 183 9.12 -8.97 23.21
N ALA A 184 9.17 -8.66 21.91
CA ALA A 184 8.16 -7.85 21.24
C ALA A 184 6.77 -8.50 21.30
N ARG A 185 6.69 -9.81 21.04
CA ARG A 185 5.43 -10.58 21.15
C ARG A 185 4.84 -10.53 22.55
N ALA A 186 5.67 -10.69 23.58
CA ALA A 186 5.23 -10.58 24.96
C ALA A 186 4.66 -9.19 25.28
N GLN A 187 5.32 -8.11 24.81
CA GLN A 187 4.82 -6.75 24.96
C GLN A 187 3.50 -6.52 24.23
N VAL A 188 3.38 -7.01 22.99
CA VAL A 188 2.14 -6.96 22.21
C VAL A 188 1.01 -7.66 22.95
N LEU A 189 1.22 -8.90 23.41
CA LEU A 189 0.20 -9.68 24.12
C LEU A 189 -0.22 -9.06 25.44
N ALA A 190 0.68 -8.33 26.11
CA ALA A 190 0.39 -7.60 27.35
C ALA A 190 -0.50 -6.37 27.12
N LYS A 191 -0.46 -5.78 25.92
CA LYS A 191 -1.27 -4.62 25.53
C LYS A 191 -2.53 -5.00 24.77
N ALA A 192 -2.50 -6.15 24.11
CA ALA A 192 -3.59 -6.65 23.29
C ALA A 192 -4.83 -6.99 24.11
N ARG A 193 -5.99 -6.67 23.54
CA ARG A 193 -7.29 -6.86 24.17
C ARG A 193 -7.97 -8.11 23.60
N PRO A 194 -8.79 -8.85 24.37
CA PRO A 194 -9.52 -10.00 23.83
C PRO A 194 -10.39 -9.61 22.63
N VAL A 195 -10.36 -10.39 21.54
CA VAL A 195 -11.15 -10.06 20.34
C VAL A 195 -12.65 -10.04 20.62
N LYS A 196 -13.11 -10.72 21.67
CA LYS A 196 -14.50 -10.67 22.15
C LYS A 196 -15.00 -9.23 22.36
N ILE A 197 -14.15 -8.34 22.87
CA ILE A 197 -14.50 -6.93 23.07
C ILE A 197 -14.82 -6.25 21.72
N LEU A 198 -14.04 -6.55 20.68
CA LEU A 198 -14.29 -6.06 19.31
C LEU A 198 -15.61 -6.62 18.75
N LEU A 199 -15.87 -7.91 18.95
CA LEU A 199 -17.09 -8.57 18.50
C LEU A 199 -18.33 -7.97 19.19
N GLU A 200 -18.26 -7.71 20.50
CA GLU A 200 -19.33 -7.10 21.29
C GLU A 200 -19.57 -5.63 20.94
N HIS A 201 -18.52 -4.90 20.54
CA HIS A 201 -18.64 -3.51 20.07
C HIS A 201 -19.31 -3.41 18.69
N TYR A 202 -19.18 -4.44 17.85
CA TYR A 202 -19.75 -4.50 16.49
C TYR A 202 -20.71 -5.68 16.29
N PRO A 203 -21.83 -5.77 17.05
CA PRO A 203 -22.77 -6.90 16.98
C PRO A 203 -23.37 -7.08 15.57
N GLN A 204 -23.55 -6.00 14.84
CA GLN A 204 -24.07 -5.96 13.48
C GLN A 204 -23.10 -6.52 12.42
N ARG A 205 -21.80 -6.68 12.75
CA ARG A 205 -20.77 -7.22 11.85
C ARG A 205 -20.19 -8.55 12.33
N LEU A 206 -20.83 -9.20 13.31
CA LEU A 206 -20.36 -10.48 13.88
C LEU A 206 -20.07 -11.53 12.81
N ALA A 207 -20.98 -11.74 11.85
CA ALA A 207 -20.80 -12.73 10.80
C ALA A 207 -19.55 -12.46 9.94
N GLU A 208 -19.31 -11.18 9.61
CA GLU A 208 -18.11 -10.76 8.86
C GLU A 208 -16.84 -11.01 9.67
N PHE A 209 -16.81 -10.59 10.94
CA PHE A 209 -15.63 -10.72 11.79
C PHE A 209 -15.33 -12.18 12.12
N SER A 210 -16.34 -12.98 12.45
CA SER A 210 -16.18 -14.42 12.66
C SER A 210 -15.68 -15.14 11.40
N ALA A 211 -16.15 -14.76 10.21
CA ALA A 211 -15.63 -15.31 8.96
C ALA A 211 -14.13 -14.98 8.78
N ARG A 212 -13.72 -13.73 9.08
CA ARG A 212 -12.31 -13.33 9.04
C ARG A 212 -11.43 -14.08 10.03
N LEU A 213 -11.91 -14.28 11.26
CA LEU A 213 -11.21 -15.09 12.26
C LEU A 213 -11.08 -16.55 11.77
N GLY A 214 -12.13 -17.09 11.15
CA GLY A 214 -12.13 -18.43 10.56
C GLY A 214 -11.15 -18.58 9.39
N GLU A 215 -11.09 -17.61 8.46
CA GLU A 215 -10.10 -17.57 7.37
C GLU A 215 -8.66 -17.61 7.90
N ALA A 216 -8.41 -16.88 9.00
CA ALA A 216 -7.13 -16.84 9.69
C ALA A 216 -6.89 -18.04 10.64
N ARG A 217 -7.85 -18.98 10.73
CA ARG A 217 -7.82 -20.15 11.61
C ARG A 217 -7.64 -19.80 13.08
N LEU A 218 -8.19 -18.67 13.51
CA LEU A 218 -8.14 -18.19 14.88
C LEU A 218 -9.35 -18.66 15.68
N VAL A 219 -9.09 -19.01 16.94
CA VAL A 219 -10.14 -19.31 17.93
C VAL A 219 -10.49 -18.00 18.66
N PRO A 220 -11.74 -17.49 18.56
CA PRO A 220 -12.11 -16.18 19.10
C PRO A 220 -11.79 -16.00 20.59
N GLU A 221 -11.91 -17.05 21.40
CA GLU A 221 -11.67 -17.02 22.85
C GLU A 221 -10.20 -16.76 23.21
N ARG A 222 -9.30 -17.05 22.27
CA ARG A 222 -7.84 -17.01 22.42
C ARG A 222 -7.21 -15.88 21.61
N ALA A 223 -7.91 -15.44 20.56
CA ALA A 223 -7.49 -14.34 19.73
C ALA A 223 -7.57 -13.01 20.48
N LYS A 224 -6.56 -12.19 20.26
CA LYS A 224 -6.51 -10.81 20.77
C LYS A 224 -6.45 -9.83 19.63
N PHE A 225 -6.58 -8.55 19.94
CA PHE A 225 -6.46 -7.50 18.94
C PHE A 225 -5.75 -6.26 19.48
N LEU A 226 -5.19 -5.51 18.54
CA LEU A 226 -4.70 -4.15 18.74
C LEU A 226 -5.19 -3.24 17.61
N PRO A 227 -5.46 -1.96 17.89
CA PRO A 227 -5.74 -1.01 16.83
C PRO A 227 -4.53 -0.81 15.91
N VAL A 228 -4.80 -0.42 14.67
CA VAL A 228 -3.77 -0.08 13.69
C VAL A 228 -3.96 1.35 13.19
N THR A 229 -2.94 2.18 13.38
CA THR A 229 -2.84 3.48 12.74
C THR A 229 -2.45 3.29 11.27
N ALA A 230 -3.39 3.56 10.38
CA ALA A 230 -3.23 3.49 8.94
C ALA A 230 -4.25 4.43 8.25
N ARG A 231 -4.37 4.36 6.92
CA ARG A 231 -5.45 5.04 6.21
C ARG A 231 -6.78 4.32 6.47
N GLY A 232 -7.68 5.00 7.18
CA GLY A 232 -8.94 4.45 7.67
C GLY A 232 -8.78 3.65 8.97
N ASP A 233 -9.88 3.10 9.46
CA ASP A 233 -9.92 2.40 10.74
C ASP A 233 -9.62 0.91 10.59
N TRP A 234 -8.62 0.43 11.32
CA TRP A 234 -8.16 -0.95 11.23
C TRP A 234 -7.79 -1.53 12.58
N VAL A 235 -7.94 -2.85 12.65
CA VAL A 235 -7.54 -3.67 13.77
C VAL A 235 -6.67 -4.82 13.28
N ALA A 236 -5.56 -5.08 13.95
CA ALA A 236 -4.75 -6.27 13.79
C ALA A 236 -5.22 -7.32 14.78
N VAL A 237 -5.58 -8.51 14.28
CA VAL A 237 -5.93 -9.66 15.11
C VAL A 237 -4.68 -10.53 15.27
N LEU A 238 -4.44 -10.93 16.51
CA LEU A 238 -3.26 -11.63 16.97
C LEU A 238 -3.62 -13.07 17.36
N ASP A 239 -2.72 -14.00 17.03
CA ASP A 239 -2.77 -15.36 17.57
C ASP A 239 -2.28 -15.40 19.04
N GLU A 240 -2.30 -16.59 19.65
CA GLU A 240 -1.86 -16.78 21.04
C GLU A 240 -0.37 -16.46 21.27
N ARG A 241 0.43 -16.48 20.22
CA ARG A 241 1.86 -16.15 20.27
C ARG A 241 2.11 -14.67 20.05
N GLY A 242 1.07 -13.89 19.72
CA GLY A 242 1.20 -12.47 19.42
C GLY A 242 1.64 -12.22 17.98
N ASP A 243 1.54 -13.20 17.08
CA ASP A 243 1.75 -12.97 15.66
C ASP A 243 0.49 -12.36 15.04
N VAL A 244 0.66 -11.39 14.14
CA VAL A 244 -0.45 -10.79 13.40
C VAL A 244 -0.95 -11.78 12.35
N ALA A 245 -2.17 -12.27 12.55
CA ALA A 245 -2.77 -13.30 11.72
C ALA A 245 -3.84 -12.75 10.77
N ALA A 246 -4.50 -11.64 11.12
CA ALA A 246 -5.51 -11.01 10.27
C ALA A 246 -5.60 -9.50 10.50
N PHE A 247 -6.23 -8.82 9.54
CA PHE A 247 -6.66 -7.43 9.68
C PHE A 247 -8.17 -7.32 9.45
N ILE A 248 -8.81 -6.48 10.24
CA ILE A 248 -10.25 -6.18 10.14
C ILE A 248 -10.41 -4.67 10.01
N ALA A 249 -11.21 -4.22 9.04
CA ALA A 249 -11.54 -2.80 8.87
C ALA A 249 -12.59 -2.41 9.91
N ALA A 250 -12.16 -1.84 11.02
CA ALA A 250 -12.97 -1.42 12.16
C ALA A 250 -12.16 -0.46 13.04
N ASP A 251 -12.82 0.42 13.78
CA ASP A 251 -12.16 1.20 14.82
C ASP A 251 -11.85 0.28 16.01
N GLY A 252 -10.64 0.40 16.55
CA GLY A 252 -10.16 -0.36 17.68
C GLY A 252 -9.57 0.53 18.78
N PHE A 253 -9.82 1.84 18.74
CA PHE A 253 -9.31 2.81 19.73
C PHE A 253 -10.31 3.15 20.84
N PHE A 254 -11.53 2.61 20.78
CA PHE A 254 -12.52 2.69 21.86
C PHE A 254 -12.09 1.94 23.12
#